data_AF-A0A1I3QCK3-F1
#
_entry.id   AF-A0A1I3QCK3-F1
#
_cell.length_a   1.000
_cell.length_b   1.000
_cell.length_c   1.000
_cell.angle_alpha   90.00
_cell.angle_beta   90.00
_cell.angle_gamma   90.00
#
_symmetry.space_group_name_H-M   'P 1'
#
loop_
_entity.id
_entity.type
_entity.pdbx_description
1 polymer ?
#
loop_
_entity_poly.entity_id
_entity_poly.type
_entity_poly.pdbx_seq_one_letter_code
_entity_poly.pdbx_strand_id
1 'polypeptide(L)'
;MTANAVSAAGRLDVLVNNAGVTSLPDRLLEVTLEDWDRVFSVNLRGLFLCTRSLMPRLLKSPAVSVVNISSYLGMVGVYPGFPVASLPYDHKGGRDRFHTPARH
;
A
#
# COMPACT_ATOMS: atom_id res chain seq x y z
N MET A 1 -11.35 -2.65 0.70
CA MET A 1 -12.14 -3.78 1.26
C MET A 1 -11.15 -4.78 1.85
N THR A 2 -11.10 -4.88 3.17
CA THR A 2 -10.31 -5.88 3.89
C THR A 2 -11.25 -6.57 4.86
N ALA A 3 -11.85 -7.68 4.43
CA ALA A 3 -12.62 -8.53 5.32
C ALA A 3 -12.69 -9.93 4.74
N ASN A 4 -12.28 -10.91 5.54
CA ASN A 4 -12.53 -12.36 5.39
C ASN A 4 -11.52 -13.22 4.62
N ALA A 5 -10.21 -12.93 4.75
CA ALA A 5 -9.17 -13.92 4.43
C ALA A 5 -8.19 -14.13 5.60
N VAL A 6 -8.66 -13.97 6.84
CA VAL A 6 -7.89 -14.43 8.00
C VAL A 6 -8.14 -15.92 8.13
N SER A 7 -7.14 -16.72 7.82
CA SER A 7 -7.16 -18.16 8.07
C SER A 7 -7.54 -18.42 9.54
N ALA A 8 -8.30 -19.50 9.79
CA ALA A 8 -8.61 -19.97 11.13
C ALA A 8 -7.36 -20.17 12.00
N ALA A 9 -6.17 -20.33 11.38
CA ALA A 9 -4.88 -20.43 12.03
C ALA A 9 -4.32 -19.09 12.58
N GLY A 10 -5.02 -17.97 12.40
CA GLY A 10 -4.61 -16.66 12.95
C GLY A 10 -3.38 -16.02 12.29
N ARG A 11 -2.82 -16.64 11.25
CA ARG A 11 -1.75 -16.12 10.39
C ARG A 11 -2.31 -15.53 9.10
N LEU A 12 -1.53 -14.65 8.48
CA LEU A 12 -1.82 -14.09 7.15
C LEU A 12 -0.58 -14.24 6.27
N ASP A 13 -0.69 -14.98 5.16
CA ASP A 13 0.43 -15.23 4.25
C ASP A 13 0.50 -14.19 3.13
N VAL A 14 -0.66 -13.72 2.65
CA VAL A 14 -0.75 -12.78 1.52
C VAL A 14 -1.67 -11.62 1.86
N LEU A 15 -1.21 -10.39 1.58
CA LEU A 15 -2.02 -9.17 1.61
C LEU A 15 -2.00 -8.53 0.22
N VAL A 16 -3.18 -8.25 -0.33
CA VAL A 16 -3.32 -7.47 -1.58
C VAL A 16 -4.04 -6.17 -1.27
N ASN A 17 -3.33 -5.06 -1.39
CA ASN A 17 -3.89 -3.71 -1.30
C ASN A 17 -4.34 -3.27 -2.70
N ASN A 18 -5.66 -3.26 -2.93
CA ASN A 18 -6.27 -2.92 -4.23
C ASN A 18 -7.32 -1.79 -4.14
N ALA A 19 -7.34 -1.03 -3.04
CA ALA A 19 -8.27 0.09 -2.93
C ALA A 19 -7.66 1.32 -3.63
N GLY A 20 -8.36 1.84 -4.64
CA GLY A 20 -7.96 3.03 -5.39
C GLY A 20 -9.16 3.86 -5.81
N VAL A 21 -9.05 5.18 -5.70
CA VAL A 21 -9.98 6.17 -6.25
C VAL A 21 -9.22 7.24 -7.02
N THR A 22 -9.92 7.90 -7.93
CA THR A 22 -9.40 9.04 -8.70
C THR A 22 -10.40 10.17 -8.58
N SER A 23 -9.92 11.42 -8.44
CA SER A 23 -10.73 12.61 -8.69
C SER A 23 -10.40 13.13 -10.08
N LEU A 24 -11.43 13.52 -10.85
CA LEU A 24 -11.33 13.93 -12.26
C LEU A 24 -11.63 15.43 -12.49
N PRO A 25 -11.01 16.41 -11.80
CA PRO A 25 -10.94 17.76 -12.33
C PRO A 25 -9.92 17.77 -13.49
N ASP A 26 -10.34 18.16 -14.69
CA ASP A 26 -9.46 18.22 -15.89
C ASP A 26 -8.37 19.31 -15.77
N ARG A 27 -8.47 20.18 -14.76
CA ARG A 27 -7.57 21.31 -14.54
C ARG A 27 -7.09 21.38 -13.09
N LEU A 28 -5.78 21.59 -12.92
CA LEU A 28 -5.15 21.81 -11.61
C LEU A 28 -5.88 22.82 -10.72
N LEU A 29 -6.34 23.93 -11.30
CA LEU A 29 -7.01 25.00 -10.55
C LEU A 29 -8.40 24.62 -10.03
N GLU A 30 -8.97 23.52 -10.53
CA GLU A 30 -10.27 23.00 -10.13
C GLU A 30 -10.13 21.88 -9.08
N VAL A 31 -8.90 21.43 -8.79
CA VAL A 31 -8.63 20.43 -7.76
C VAL A 31 -8.78 21.07 -6.39
N THR A 32 -9.81 20.66 -5.67
CA THR A 32 -9.98 21.08 -4.28
C THR A 32 -9.01 20.32 -3.36
N LEU A 33 -8.69 20.91 -2.21
CA LEU A 33 -7.94 20.19 -1.17
C LEU A 33 -8.70 18.94 -0.69
N GLU A 34 -10.04 19.00 -0.69
CA GLU A 34 -10.86 17.85 -0.33
C GLU A 34 -10.72 16.69 -1.33
N ASP A 35 -10.70 16.98 -2.63
CA ASP A 35 -10.44 15.98 -3.67
C ASP A 35 -9.06 15.36 -3.53
N TRP A 36 -8.06 16.22 -3.31
CA TRP A 36 -6.68 15.79 -3.08
C TRP A 36 -6.59 14.86 -1.87
N ASP A 37 -7.11 15.31 -0.72
CA ASP A 37 -7.08 14.56 0.52
C ASP A 37 -7.86 13.26 0.41
N ARG A 38 -9.00 13.25 -0.28
CA ARG A 38 -9.79 12.04 -0.53
C ARG A 38 -8.96 10.99 -1.28
N VAL A 39 -8.33 11.37 -2.39
CA VAL A 39 -7.49 10.44 -3.17
C VAL A 39 -6.34 9.90 -2.33
N PHE A 40 -5.61 10.77 -1.62
CA PHE A 40 -4.47 10.35 -0.79
C PHE A 40 -4.91 9.51 0.42
N SER A 41 -6.09 9.81 0.99
CA SER A 41 -6.64 9.07 2.12
C SER A 41 -6.91 7.61 1.76
N VAL A 42 -7.40 7.34 0.54
CA VAL A 42 -7.70 5.99 0.07
C VAL A 42 -6.43 5.32 -0.46
N ASN A 43 -5.74 5.97 -1.40
CA ASN A 43 -4.71 5.35 -2.22
C ASN A 43 -3.35 5.26 -1.53
N LEU A 44 -3.14 5.96 -0.41
CA LEU A 44 -1.89 5.90 0.35
C LEU A 44 -2.13 5.64 1.83
N ARG A 45 -2.93 6.49 2.49
CA ARG A 45 -3.15 6.35 3.93
C ARG A 45 -3.89 5.05 4.26
N GLY A 46 -4.91 4.71 3.47
CA GLY A 46 -5.69 3.49 3.64
C GLY A 46 -4.83 2.23 3.56
N LEU A 47 -3.98 2.11 2.54
CA LEU A 47 -3.11 0.93 2.39
C LEU A 47 -2.06 0.84 3.50
N PHE A 48 -1.52 1.98 3.95
CA PHE A 48 -0.56 2.02 5.05
C PHE A 48 -1.21 1.52 6.34
N LEU A 49 -2.39 2.05 6.68
CA LEU A 49 -3.12 1.65 7.88
C LEU A 49 -3.53 0.17 7.82
N CYS A 50 -3.98 -0.29 6.65
CA CYS A 50 -4.32 -1.70 6.40
C CYS A 50 -3.11 -2.60 6.68
N THR A 51 -1.99 -2.34 6.04
CA THR A 51 -0.74 -3.09 6.19
C THR A 51 -0.25 -3.06 7.63
N ARG A 52 -0.24 -1.89 8.27
CA ARG A 52 0.17 -1.72 9.68
C ARG A 52 -0.71 -2.55 10.62
N SER A 53 -2.03 -2.54 10.41
CA SER A 53 -2.97 -3.28 11.27
C SER A 53 -2.82 -4.81 11.15
N LEU A 54 -2.42 -5.29 9.97
CA LEU A 54 -2.26 -6.72 9.67
C LEU A 54 -0.84 -7.23 9.92
N MET A 55 0.13 -6.33 10.14
CA MET A 55 1.54 -6.66 10.36
C MET A 55 1.76 -7.75 11.43
N PRO A 56 1.08 -7.73 12.61
CA PRO A 56 1.27 -8.78 13.61
C PRO A 56 0.88 -10.19 13.15
N ARG A 57 -0.01 -10.31 12.15
CA ARG A 57 -0.42 -11.59 11.55
C ARG A 57 0.47 -11.99 10.38
N LEU A 58 0.90 -11.01 9.60
CA LEU A 58 1.85 -11.17 8.51
C LEU A 58 3.21 -11.69 9.00
N LEU A 59 3.71 -11.13 10.12
CA LEU A 59 4.98 -11.55 10.72
C LEU A 59 4.98 -12.98 11.29
N LYS A 60 3.81 -13.59 11.48
CA LYS A 60 3.70 -15.01 11.87
C LYS A 60 3.84 -15.96 10.69
N SER A 61 3.72 -15.46 9.46
CA SER A 61 3.89 -16.27 8.26
C SER A 61 5.39 -16.48 7.99
N PRO A 62 5.84 -17.72 7.72
CA PRO A 62 7.21 -17.97 7.28
C PRO A 62 7.47 -17.49 5.84
N ALA A 63 6.43 -17.16 5.08
CA ALA A 63 6.50 -16.78 3.68
C ALA A 63 5.46 -15.69 3.35
N VAL A 64 5.68 -14.49 3.87
CA VAL A 64 4.79 -13.35 3.69
C VAL A 64 4.93 -12.72 2.29
N SER A 65 3.80 -12.33 1.68
CA SER A 65 3.77 -11.53 0.46
C SER A 65 2.78 -10.36 0.59
N VAL A 66 3.23 -9.14 0.30
CA VAL A 66 2.39 -7.94 0.28
C VAL A 66 2.42 -7.35 -1.12
N VAL A 67 1.26 -7.30 -1.77
CA VAL A 67 1.10 -6.79 -3.13
C VAL A 67 0.29 -5.49 -3.07
N ASN A 68 0.88 -4.40 -3.56
CA ASN A 68 0.18 -3.12 -3.74
C ASN A 68 -0.15 -2.95 -5.22
N ILE A 69 -1.44 -2.86 -5.54
CA ILE A 69 -1.89 -2.57 -6.90
C ILE A 69 -1.83 -1.06 -7.12
N SER A 70 -1.08 -0.66 -8.14
CA SER A 70 -0.87 0.72 -8.55
C SER A 70 -1.25 0.92 -10.01
N SER A 71 -1.41 2.17 -10.43
CA SER A 71 -1.60 2.53 -11.85
C SER A 71 -0.33 3.16 -12.39
N TYR A 72 0.00 2.86 -13.65
CA TYR A 72 1.07 3.52 -14.41
C TYR A 72 0.94 5.05 -14.39
N LEU A 73 -0.29 5.55 -14.33
CA LEU A 73 -0.58 6.99 -14.30
C LEU A 73 -0.02 7.67 -13.03
N GLY A 74 0.20 6.92 -11.94
CA GLY A 74 0.86 7.40 -10.72
C GLY A 74 2.36 7.68 -10.88
N MET A 75 2.99 7.22 -11.97
CA MET A 75 4.41 7.45 -12.25
C MET A 75 4.65 8.54 -13.30
N VAL A 76 3.76 8.68 -14.28
CA VAL A 76 3.98 9.59 -15.41
C VAL A 76 3.27 10.92 -15.29
N GLY A 77 2.21 11.00 -14.46
CA GLY A 77 1.30 12.15 -14.48
C GLY A 77 0.56 12.26 -15.82
N VAL A 78 -0.73 12.59 -15.78
CA VAL A 78 -1.55 12.64 -17.02
C VAL A 78 -1.72 14.08 -17.49
N TYR A 79 -1.99 14.99 -16.55
CA TYR A 79 -2.06 16.42 -16.77
C TYR A 79 -1.87 17.17 -15.43
N PRO A 80 -1.56 18.48 -15.46
CA PRO A 80 -1.47 19.28 -14.25
C PRO A 80 -2.80 19.23 -13.48
N GLY A 81 -2.79 18.64 -12.30
CA GLY A 81 -3.97 18.48 -11.45
C GLY A 81 -4.44 17.04 -11.24
N PHE A 82 -3.98 16.08 -12.03
CA PHE A 82 -4.42 14.70 -11.90
C PHE A 82 -3.89 14.08 -10.58
N PRO A 83 -4.75 13.85 -9.57
CA PRO A 83 -4.31 13.34 -8.29
C PRO A 83 -4.21 11.81 -8.40
N VAL A 84 -3.00 11.32 -8.61
CA VAL A 84 -2.68 9.89 -8.56
C VAL A 84 -1.38 9.69 -7.80
N ALA A 85 -1.46 8.92 -6.71
CA ALA A 85 -0.29 8.50 -5.97
C ALA A 85 -0.43 7.02 -5.66
N SER A 86 0.65 6.29 -5.90
CA SER A 86 0.75 4.87 -5.58
C SER A 86 2.13 4.60 -5.02
N LEU A 87 2.19 3.87 -3.90
CA LEU A 87 3.47 3.41 -3.38
C LEU A 87 4.08 2.39 -4.36
N PRO A 88 5.40 2.45 -4.60
CA PRO A 88 6.07 1.47 -5.44
C PRO A 88 5.91 0.05 -4.88
N TYR A 89 5.87 -0.93 -5.78
CA TYR A 89 5.85 -2.35 -5.49
C TYR A 89 7.14 -2.76 -4.76
N ASP A 90 7.06 -3.17 -3.49
CA ASP A 90 8.20 -3.67 -2.72
C ASP A 90 8.17 -5.21 -2.71
N HIS A 91 9.07 -5.84 -3.46
CA HIS A 91 9.33 -7.26 -3.34
C HIS A 91 10.27 -7.49 -2.14
N LYS A 92 9.74 -7.73 -0.94
CA LYS A 92 10.59 -8.30 0.14
C LYS A 92 10.76 -9.80 -0.03
N GLY A 93 11.44 -10.17 -1.11
CA GLY A 93 11.95 -11.51 -1.38
C GLY A 93 13.47 -11.52 -1.27
N GLY A 94 14.03 -11.10 -0.13
CA GLY A 94 15.47 -11.07 0.09
C GLY A 94 15.79 -11.16 1.57
N ARG A 95 16.34 -12.29 2.00
CA ARG A 95 16.89 -12.50 3.34
C ARG A 95 18.03 -11.50 3.59
N ASP A 96 17.73 -10.36 4.21
CA ASP A 96 18.77 -9.55 4.83
C ASP A 96 18.98 -9.97 6.29
N ARG A 97 20.23 -10.33 6.54
CA ARG A 97 20.75 -10.99 7.72
C ARG A 97 20.67 -10.02 8.89
N PHE A 98 19.91 -10.37 9.93
CA PHE A 98 20.23 -9.93 11.28
C PHE A 98 21.48 -10.69 11.74
N HIS A 99 22.65 -10.17 11.38
CA HIS A 99 23.91 -10.62 11.93
C HIS A 99 24.07 -9.95 13.30
N THR A 100 23.72 -10.68 14.36
CA THR A 100 24.11 -10.33 15.73
C THR A 100 25.64 -10.38 15.80
N PRO A 101 26.35 -9.32 16.23
CA PRO A 101 27.78 -9.45 16.45
C PRO A 101 28.00 -10.34 17.68
N ALA A 102 28.70 -11.45 17.47
CA ALA A 102 29.24 -12.25 18.56
C ALA A 102 30.22 -11.38 19.36
N ARG A 103 29.93 -11.19 20.64
CA ARG A 103 30.85 -10.57 21.59
C ARG A 103 32.12 -11.42 21.68
N HIS A 104 33.28 -10.79 21.54
CA HIS A 104 34.54 -11.22 22.14
C HIS A 104 34.83 -10.24 23.27
#